data_AF-G5JI05-F1
#
_entry.id   AF-G5JI05-F1
#
_cell.length_a   1.000
_cell.length_b   1.000
_cell.length_c   1.000
_cell.angle_alpha   90.00
_cell.angle_beta   90.00
_cell.angle_gamma   90.00
#
_symmetry.space_group_name_H-M   'P 1'
#
loop_
_entity.id
_entity.type
_entity.pdbx_description
1 polymer ?
#
loop_
_entity_poly.entity_id
_entity_poly.type
_entity_poly.pdbx_seq_one_letter_code
_entity_poly.pdbx_strand_id
1 'polypeptide(L)' 'MNIKNYPKQWEDFEPIQRQKAITIANSMLAQGYTEKDVIPIATKQAKQWYRMLTKEQLDAYEHTDIMQRDYVISFNMG' A
#
# COMPACT_ATOMS: atom_id res chain seq x y z
N MET A 1 6.34 -4.04 -9.09
CA MET A 1 5.32 -4.97 -8.56
C MET A 1 3.94 -4.46 -8.98
N ASN A 2 3.07 -5.34 -9.45
CA ASN A 2 1.67 -4.99 -9.75
C ASN A 2 0.83 -5.22 -8.48
N ILE A 3 -0.16 -4.36 -8.22
CA ILE A 3 -1.11 -4.44 -7.09
C ILE A 3 -1.90 -5.77 -7.06
N LYS A 4 -1.89 -6.54 -8.14
CA LYS A 4 -2.51 -7.86 -8.22
C LYS A 4 -1.57 -9.02 -7.84
N ASN A 5 -0.26 -8.78 -7.77
CA ASN A 5 0.77 -9.80 -7.57
C ASN A 5 1.61 -9.52 -6.30
N TYR A 6 0.95 -9.14 -5.20
CA TYR A 6 1.64 -8.97 -3.92
C TYR A 6 1.84 -10.32 -3.22
N PRO A 7 2.79 -10.41 -2.27
CA PRO A 7 3.01 -11.62 -1.49
C PRO A 7 1.75 -11.99 -0.71
N LYS A 8 1.45 -13.29 -0.64
CA LYS A 8 0.29 -13.82 0.12
C LYS A 8 0.21 -13.27 1.56
N GLN A 9 1.37 -12.98 2.15
CA GLN A 9 1.52 -12.39 3.49
C GLN A 9 0.82 -11.03 3.66
N TRP A 10 0.53 -10.31 2.57
CA TRP A 10 -0.16 -9.02 2.63
C TRP A 10 -1.67 -9.15 2.34
N GLU A 11 -2.19 -10.34 2.05
CA GLU A 11 -3.64 -10.59 1.94
C GLU A 11 -4.36 -10.30 3.26
N ASP A 12 -3.67 -10.49 4.39
CA ASP A 12 -4.18 -10.23 5.73
C ASP A 12 -3.97 -8.77 6.19
N PHE A 13 -3.33 -7.94 5.37
CA PHE A 13 -3.13 -6.52 5.72
C PHE A 13 -4.37 -5.72 5.39
N GLU A 14 -4.67 -4.75 6.25
CA GLU A 14 -5.65 -3.71 5.95
C GLU A 14 -5.31 -3.03 4.61
N PRO A 15 -6.31 -2.61 3.81
CA PRO A 15 -6.07 -2.07 2.47
C PRO A 15 -5.01 -0.95 2.43
N ILE A 16 -5.08 -0.04 3.39
CA ILE A 16 -4.12 1.07 3.54
C ILE A 16 -2.70 0.58 3.87
N GLN A 17 -2.58 -0.42 4.74
CA GLN A 17 -1.31 -1.03 5.11
C GLN A 17 -0.70 -1.80 3.94
N ARG A 18 -1.53 -2.54 3.19
CA ARG A 18 -1.14 -3.26 1.97
C ARG A 18 -0.64 -2.31 0.90
N GLN A 19 -1.36 -1.22 0.65
CA GLN A 19 -0.96 -0.21 -0.31
C GLN A 19 0.39 0.39 0.06
N LYS A 20 0.62 0.69 1.35
CA LYS A 20 1.91 1.18 1.84
C LYS A 20 3.04 0.17 1.59
N ALA A 21 2.81 -1.11 1.88
CA ALA A 21 3.80 -2.17 1.63
C ALA A 21 4.14 -2.26 0.13
N ILE A 22 3.15 -2.21 -0.75
CA ILE A 22 3.33 -2.25 -2.21
C ILE A 22 4.13 -1.02 -2.69
N THR A 23 3.82 0.18 -2.20
CA THR A 23 4.56 1.40 -2.56
C THR A 23 6.03 1.31 -2.15
N ILE A 24 6.33 0.87 -0.93
CA ILE A 24 7.70 0.69 -0.45
C ILE A 24 8.41 -0.36 -1.32
N ALA A 25 7.75 -1.48 -1.58
CA ALA A 25 8.32 -2.55 -2.36
C ALA A 25 8.63 -2.12 -3.81
N ASN A 26 7.72 -1.41 -4.45
CA ASN A 26 7.92 -0.84 -5.78
C ASN A 26 9.13 0.11 -5.82
N SER A 27 9.27 0.98 -4.80
CA SER A 27 10.41 1.90 -4.72
C SER A 27 11.74 1.15 -4.57
N MET A 28 11.79 0.10 -3.74
CA MET A 28 13.01 -0.68 -3.55
C MET A 28 13.35 -1.52 -4.77
N LEU A 29 12.38 -2.13 -5.44
CA LEU A 29 12.61 -2.86 -6.69
C LEU A 29 13.16 -1.93 -7.78
N ALA A 30 12.65 -0.69 -7.87
CA ALA A 30 13.17 0.31 -8.80
C ALA A 30 14.61 0.73 -8.48
N GLN A 31 15.04 0.61 -7.22
CA GLN A 31 16.42 0.84 -6.78
C GLN A 31 17.34 -0.38 -6.98
N GLY A 32 16.83 -1.48 -7.54
CA GLY A 32 17.62 -2.68 -7.84
C GLY A 32 17.69 -3.71 -6.70
N TYR A 33 16.88 -3.56 -5.65
CA TYR A 33 16.78 -4.59 -4.61
C TYR A 33 16.04 -5.82 -5.13
N THR A 34 16.33 -6.99 -4.55
CA THR A 34 15.65 -8.24 -4.92
C THR A 34 14.34 -8.42 -4.17
N GLU A 35 13.36 -9.10 -4.78
CA GLU A 35 12.07 -9.37 -4.11
C GLU A 35 12.23 -10.07 -2.75
N LYS A 36 13.23 -10.96 -2.62
CA LYS A 36 13.51 -11.67 -1.36
C LYS A 36 13.86 -10.74 -0.21
N ASP A 37 14.56 -9.63 -0.50
CA ASP A 37 14.94 -8.62 0.49
C ASP A 37 13.82 -7.59 0.69
N VAL A 38 13.14 -7.25 -0.40
CA VAL A 38 12.10 -6.23 -0.41
C VAL A 38 10.88 -6.63 0.41
N ILE A 39 10.41 -7.87 0.29
CA ILE A 39 9.21 -8.35 0.99
C ILE A 39 9.29 -8.15 2.51
N PRO A 40 10.34 -8.65 3.22
CA PRO A 40 10.43 -8.48 4.67
C PRO A 40 10.62 -7.01 5.08
N ILE A 41 11.38 -6.22 4.30
CA ILE A 41 11.61 -4.80 4.59
C ILE A 41 10.31 -3.99 4.46
N ALA A 42 9.62 -4.14 3.33
CA ALA A 42 8.34 -3.48 3.08
C ALA A 42 7.28 -3.90 4.12
N THR A 43 7.24 -5.18 4.48
CA THR A 43 6.35 -5.70 5.54
C THR A 43 6.59 -5.02 6.88
N LYS A 44 7.87 -4.93 7.31
CA LYS A 44 8.22 -4.32 8.59
C LYS A 44 7.89 -2.84 8.61
N GLN A 45 8.26 -2.12 7.56
CA GLN A 45 8.01 -0.68 7.45
C GLN A 45 6.51 -0.36 7.39
N ALA A 46 5.72 -1.12 6.61
CA ALA A 46 4.27 -0.93 6.56
C ALA A 46 3.59 -1.22 7.91
N LYS A 47 4.00 -2.28 8.61
CA LYS A 47 3.50 -2.59 9.97
C LYS A 47 3.86 -1.53 11.01
N GLN A 48 5.03 -0.90 10.89
CA GLN A 48 5.43 0.17 11.79
C GLN A 48 4.65 1.46 11.49
N TRP A 49 4.57 1.81 10.21
CA TRP A 49 3.80 2.97 9.76
C TRP A 49 2.33 2.87 10.18
N TYR A 50 1.68 1.72 9.93
CA TYR A 50 0.28 1.51 10.29
C TYR A 50 0.05 1.62 11.81
N ARG A 51 0.98 1.11 12.64
CA ARG A 51 0.90 1.23 14.10
C ARG A 51 1.10 2.65 14.62
N MET A 52 1.73 3.53 13.85
CA MET A 52 1.92 4.93 14.19
C MET A 52 0.74 5.81 13.76
N LEU A 53 -0.19 5.29 12.95
CA LEU A 53 -1.37 6.04 12.54
C LEU A 53 -2.33 6.16 13.71
N THR A 54 -2.77 7.38 13.95
CA THR A 54 -3.92 7.69 14.81
C THR A 54 -5.22 7.36 14.09
N LYS A 55 -6.31 7.25 14.86
CA LYS A 55 -7.63 6.99 14.28
C LYS A 55 -8.06 8.12 13.33
N GLU A 56 -7.80 9.37 13.68
CA GLU A 56 -8.09 10.52 12.81
C GLU A 56 -7.34 10.45 11.48
N GLN A 57 -6.09 9.97 11.50
CA GLN A 57 -5.32 9.77 10.27
C GLN A 57 -5.88 8.62 9.43
N LEU A 58 -6.29 7.52 10.05
CA LEU A 58 -6.95 6.41 9.35
C LEU A 58 -8.24 6.89 8.66
N ASP A 59 -9.09 7.61 9.38
CA ASP A 59 -10.35 8.14 8.86
C ASP A 59 -10.10 9.11 7.69
N ALA A 60 -9.10 9.99 7.81
CA ALA A 60 -8.71 10.90 6.73
C ALA A 60 -8.21 10.14 5.49
N TYR A 61 -7.45 9.06 5.68
CA TYR A 61 -6.98 8.23 4.58
C TYR A 61 -8.11 7.48 3.87
N GLU A 62 -9.06 6.91 4.61
CA GLU A 62 -10.24 6.24 4.03
C GLU A 62 -11.06 7.20 3.19
N HIS A 63 -11.29 8.43 3.68
CA HIS A 63 -11.97 9.47 2.90
C HIS A 63 -11.21 9.82 1.61
N THR A 64 -9.86 9.91 1.65
CA THR A 64 -9.08 10.20 0.45
C THR A 64 -9.01 9.04 -0.54
N ASP A 65 -8.96 7.78 -0.08
CA ASP A 65 -8.95 6.61 -0.97
C ASP A 65 -10.29 6.47 -1.68
N ILE A 66 -11.42 6.71 -0.98
CA ILE A 66 -12.75 6.76 -1.59
C ILE A 66 -12.81 7.84 -2.66
N MET A 67 -12.33 9.05 -2.36
CA MET A 67 -12.32 10.14 -3.35
C MET A 67 -11.43 9.84 -4.56
N GLN A 68 -10.24 9.25 -4.37
CA GLN A 68 -9.37 8.90 -5.49
C GLN A 68 -9.93 7.73 -6.31
N ARG A 69 -10.52 6.72 -5.66
CA ARG A 69 -11.16 5.59 -6.34
C ARG A 69 -12.36 6.05 -7.16
N ASP A 70 -13.21 6.90 -6.58
CA ASP A 70 -14.37 7.48 -7.27
C ASP A 70 -13.94 8.42 -8.40
N TYR A 71 -12.89 9.23 -8.19
CA TYR A 71 -12.34 10.10 -9.23
C TYR A 71 -11.79 9.31 -10.42
N VAL A 72 -11.01 8.25 -10.16
CA VAL A 72 -10.49 7.37 -11.22
C VAL A 72 -11.60 6.65 -11.97
N ILE A 73 -12.66 6.18 -11.28
CA ILE A 73 -13.82 5.56 -11.93
C ILE A 73 -14.56 6.58 -12.81
N SER A 74 -14.74 7.81 -12.33
CA SER A 74 -15.43 8.87 -13.08
C SER A 74 -14.68 9.30 -14.35
N PHE A 75 -13.35 9.23 -14.35
CA PHE A 75 -12.53 9.63 -15.51
C PHE A 75 -12.41 8.52 -16.57
N ASN A 76 -12.55 7.25 -16.20
CA ASN A 76 -12.41 6.12 -17.12
C ASN A 76 -13.74 5.70 -17.81
N MET A 77 -14.84 6.41 -17.54
CA MET A 77 -16.14 6.25 -18.23
C MET A 77 -16.46 7.39 -19.22
N GLY A 78 -15.50 8.29 -19.48
CA GLY A 78 -15.64 9.41 -20.44
C GLY A 78 -15.04 9.12 -21.81
#